data_AF-A0A9D5K7X2-F1
#
_entry.id   AF-A0A9D5K7X2-F1
#
_cell.length_a   1.000
_cell.length_b   1.000
_cell.length_c   1.000
_cell.angle_alpha   90.00
_cell.angle_beta   90.00
_cell.angle_gamma   90.00
#
_symmetry.space_group_name_H-M   'P 1'
#
loop_
_entity.id
_entity.type
_entity.pdbx_description
1 polymer ?
#
loop_
_entity_poly.entity_id
_entity_poly.type
_entity_poly.pdbx_seq_one_letter_code
_entity_poly.pdbx_strand_id
1 'polypeptide(L)'
;MPRRIMRGDKIPISLVVNDVDKYPIEIQSVTIVITQGGQTRTALETVRPTSAEIPHPLARYCRAFIFWLSSSDLQGGRFHVNCKAIIAHNGGKRDVVLNDNLPTTSKAPFVGWLTEEPLPGSDRAAYGDLHVHSHYSRSHVEFGPPVAVIDYMAKAYGLDFAALTDHSYDLASRTENFLAYDPNAERWGLMLAEASKSKGYSTNLIVGEEVSSANAQGKTVHLCGLGLRRFVPGSRDGARFNAPKNSTLSLPEAIGAIHAQGGLAMAAHPGARPGILERLLLRRGSWHACDVSSKLDIFQALNNGFNRSWYHARRLWIDLLLSGLRLPLAAGNDSHGDFNRYRSIGIPFVSIAENPDRYLSYSRTGIYGKPSSGSEIIAALRAGRTFVTTGPFLDIRLHDESRETLVGNEVDPHQHSTVSINITSSYEFGFPRLLRVFRGCYDTRKENLLELTSLTGNKINVLHTVGLDPKDGPGYLRAEAVCKRDDGIITQAVTSPCLLI
;
A
#
# COMPACT_ATOMS: atom_id res chain seq x y z
N MET A 1 -8.11 7.04 -11.09
CA MET A 1 -9.21 6.09 -10.85
C MET A 1 -8.64 4.82 -10.25
N PRO A 2 -9.36 4.14 -9.34
CA PRO A 2 -8.94 2.86 -8.77
C PRO A 2 -9.16 1.72 -9.78
N ARG A 3 -8.59 0.54 -9.52
CA ARG A 3 -8.80 -0.66 -10.34
C ARG A 3 -10.05 -1.47 -10.00
N ARG A 4 -10.66 -1.22 -8.86
CA ARG A 4 -11.82 -1.95 -8.34
C ARG A 4 -12.90 -0.96 -7.95
N ILE A 5 -14.14 -1.24 -8.31
CA ILE A 5 -15.32 -0.42 -8.01
C ILE A 5 -16.48 -1.36 -7.65
N MET A 6 -17.17 -1.10 -6.54
CA MET A 6 -18.41 -1.79 -6.19
C MET A 6 -19.56 -1.38 -7.11
N ARG A 7 -20.38 -2.33 -7.55
CA ARG A 7 -21.58 -2.05 -8.35
C ARG A 7 -22.53 -1.15 -7.56
N GLY A 8 -22.99 -0.08 -8.21
CA GLY A 8 -23.83 0.94 -7.59
C GLY A 8 -23.05 2.16 -7.09
N ASP A 9 -21.74 2.02 -6.84
CA ASP A 9 -20.90 3.17 -6.49
C ASP A 9 -20.56 4.00 -7.72
N LYS A 10 -20.32 5.29 -7.51
CA LYS A 10 -19.79 6.17 -8.56
C LYS A 10 -18.30 5.90 -8.75
N ILE A 11 -17.83 6.04 -9.99
CA ILE A 11 -16.43 5.83 -10.36
C ILE A 11 -15.68 7.17 -10.21
N PRO A 12 -14.75 7.30 -9.24
CA PRO A 12 -13.90 8.49 -9.11
C PRO A 12 -12.80 8.51 -10.17
N ILE A 13 -12.73 9.61 -10.90
CA ILE A 13 -11.68 9.87 -11.89
C ILE A 13 -11.03 11.21 -11.55
N SER A 14 -9.73 11.17 -11.24
CA SER A 14 -8.96 12.34 -10.87
C SER A 14 -8.16 12.88 -12.06
N LEU A 15 -8.21 14.19 -12.28
CA LEU A 15 -7.22 14.92 -13.06
C LEU A 15 -6.32 15.67 -12.09
N VAL A 16 -5.02 15.44 -12.18
CA VAL A 16 -4.00 16.14 -11.36
C VAL A 16 -3.11 16.94 -12.30
N VAL A 17 -2.94 18.23 -12.01
CA VAL A 17 -2.10 19.15 -12.75
C VAL A 17 -1.02 19.67 -11.81
N ASN A 18 0.23 19.27 -12.05
CA ASN A 18 1.36 19.68 -11.23
C ASN A 18 2.10 20.87 -11.82
N ASP A 19 2.90 21.54 -10.98
CA ASP A 19 3.75 22.68 -11.31
C ASP A 19 2.97 23.85 -11.96
N VAL A 20 1.73 24.08 -11.53
CA VAL A 20 0.86 25.14 -12.08
C VAL A 20 1.42 26.55 -11.84
N ASP A 21 2.27 26.70 -10.82
CA ASP A 21 3.00 27.94 -10.53
C ASP A 21 4.09 28.25 -11.56
N LYS A 22 4.64 27.22 -12.21
CA LYS A 22 5.69 27.34 -13.23
C LYS A 22 5.13 27.32 -14.65
N TYR A 23 4.12 26.49 -14.88
CA TYR A 23 3.50 26.26 -16.17
C TYR A 23 1.99 26.53 -16.08
N PRO A 24 1.58 27.80 -15.98
CA PRO A 24 0.18 28.15 -15.86
C PRO A 24 -0.60 27.73 -17.11
N ILE A 25 -1.69 26.98 -16.89
CA ILE A 25 -2.62 26.52 -17.92
C ILE A 25 -4.08 26.72 -17.48
N GLU A 26 -4.97 26.90 -18.45
CA GLU A 26 -6.42 26.82 -18.28
C GLU A 26 -6.92 25.46 -18.79
N ILE A 27 -7.73 24.76 -17.99
CA ILE A 27 -8.45 23.56 -18.47
C ILE A 27 -9.76 24.03 -19.09
N GLN A 28 -9.85 23.94 -20.42
CA GLN A 28 -11.01 24.40 -21.17
C GLN A 28 -12.13 23.36 -21.16
N SER A 29 -11.80 22.09 -21.31
CA SER A 29 -12.76 21.00 -21.19
C SER A 29 -12.11 19.68 -20.83
N VAL A 30 -12.91 18.79 -20.26
CA VAL A 30 -12.56 17.40 -19.95
C VAL A 30 -13.67 16.50 -20.49
N THR A 31 -13.28 15.49 -21.27
CA THR A 31 -14.14 14.42 -21.75
C THR A 31 -13.67 13.10 -21.15
N ILE A 32 -14.57 12.31 -20.58
CA ILE A 32 -14.27 11.00 -20.01
C ILE A 32 -15.22 10.00 -20.66
N VAL A 33 -14.67 8.89 -21.15
CA VAL A 33 -15.43 7.83 -21.83
C VAL A 33 -15.14 6.49 -21.16
N ILE A 34 -16.20 5.80 -20.76
CA ILE A 34 -16.15 4.41 -20.25
C ILE A 34 -16.61 3.46 -21.35
N THR A 35 -15.82 2.43 -21.59
CA THR A 35 -16.10 1.38 -22.58
C THR A 35 -16.09 0.00 -21.93
N GLN A 36 -17.01 -0.87 -22.34
CA GLN A 36 -17.10 -2.26 -21.89
C GLN A 36 -17.67 -3.15 -23.00
N GLY A 37 -16.98 -4.27 -23.30
CA GLY A 37 -17.34 -5.15 -24.42
C GLY A 37 -17.24 -4.45 -25.79
N GLY A 38 -16.29 -3.53 -25.95
CA GLY A 38 -16.10 -2.76 -27.18
C GLY A 38 -17.11 -1.63 -27.41
N GLN A 39 -18.10 -1.45 -26.52
CA GLN A 39 -19.12 -0.42 -26.63
C GLN A 39 -18.89 0.69 -25.61
N THR A 40 -19.16 1.94 -25.99
CA THR A 40 -19.27 3.07 -25.06
C THR A 40 -20.50 2.86 -24.18
N ARG A 41 -20.30 2.92 -22.87
CA ARG A 41 -21.38 2.75 -21.87
C ARG A 41 -21.77 4.08 -21.24
N THR A 42 -20.78 4.88 -20.89
CA THR A 42 -20.98 6.17 -20.21
C THR A 42 -19.97 7.17 -20.75
N ALA A 43 -20.40 8.40 -20.94
CA ALA A 43 -19.52 9.51 -21.27
C ALA A 43 -19.88 10.73 -20.42
N LEU A 44 -18.88 11.48 -20.00
CA LEU A 44 -19.02 12.76 -19.34
C LEU A 44 -18.23 13.80 -20.14
N GLU A 45 -18.84 14.93 -20.41
CA GLU A 45 -18.14 16.10 -20.92
C GLU A 45 -18.39 17.28 -19.98
N THR A 46 -17.33 17.99 -19.62
CA THR A 46 -17.40 19.15 -18.74
C THR A 46 -16.56 20.27 -19.33
N VAL A 47 -17.18 21.41 -19.56
CA VAL A 47 -16.52 22.65 -20.00
C VAL A 47 -16.15 23.45 -18.76
N ARG A 48 -14.91 23.96 -18.71
CA ARG A 48 -14.33 24.71 -17.58
C ARG A 48 -14.65 24.04 -16.22
N PRO A 49 -14.00 22.91 -15.90
CA PRO A 49 -14.39 22.03 -14.80
C PRO A 49 -14.03 22.58 -13.41
N THR A 50 -14.17 23.88 -13.15
CA THR A 50 -13.81 24.51 -11.87
C THR A 50 -14.64 23.98 -10.70
N SER A 51 -15.89 23.56 -10.93
CA SER A 51 -16.74 22.93 -9.92
C SER A 51 -16.26 21.54 -9.48
N ALA A 52 -15.39 20.90 -10.28
CA ALA A 52 -14.79 19.60 -9.95
C ALA A 52 -13.49 19.74 -9.16
N GLU A 53 -12.98 20.97 -8.97
CA GLU A 53 -11.71 21.21 -8.28
C GLU A 53 -11.81 20.88 -6.79
N ILE A 54 -10.80 20.16 -6.29
CA ILE A 54 -10.68 19.82 -4.88
C ILE A 54 -9.83 20.90 -4.20
N PRO A 55 -10.33 21.58 -3.16
CA PRO A 55 -9.52 22.49 -2.37
C PRO A 55 -8.51 21.71 -1.51
N HIS A 56 -7.25 22.14 -1.51
CA HIS A 56 -6.21 21.58 -0.63
C HIS A 56 -5.10 22.62 -0.36
N PRO A 57 -4.27 22.43 0.69
CA PRO A 57 -3.29 23.44 1.12
C PRO A 57 -2.22 23.79 0.09
N LEU A 58 -1.93 22.88 -0.85
CA LEU A 58 -0.90 23.05 -1.88
C LEU A 58 -1.45 23.40 -3.26
N ALA A 59 -2.70 23.91 -3.33
CA ALA A 59 -3.41 24.25 -4.57
C ALA A 59 -2.65 25.21 -5.51
N ARG A 60 -1.75 26.03 -4.93
CA ARG A 60 -0.87 26.94 -5.68
C ARG A 60 0.10 26.20 -6.60
N TYR A 61 0.47 24.97 -6.27
CA TYR A 61 1.51 24.21 -6.99
C TYR A 61 0.96 22.99 -7.72
N CYS A 62 -0.11 22.41 -7.19
CA CYS A 62 -0.79 21.25 -7.75
C CYS A 62 -2.28 21.58 -7.72
N ARG A 63 -3.00 21.39 -8.82
CA ARG A 63 -4.47 21.46 -8.84
C ARG A 63 -5.00 20.06 -9.08
N ALA A 64 -6.04 19.67 -8.34
CA ALA A 64 -6.70 18.39 -8.52
C ALA A 64 -8.19 18.56 -8.76
N PHE A 65 -8.75 17.72 -9.63
CA PHE A 65 -10.16 17.70 -9.98
C PHE A 65 -10.68 16.28 -9.82
N ILE A 66 -11.92 16.13 -9.36
CA ILE A 66 -12.60 14.84 -9.25
C ILE A 66 -13.89 14.81 -10.06
N PHE A 67 -13.98 13.83 -10.95
CA PHE A 67 -15.15 13.56 -11.76
C PHE A 67 -15.77 12.25 -11.29
N TRP A 68 -17.10 12.24 -11.18
CA TRP A 68 -17.86 11.09 -10.71
C TRP A 68 -18.75 10.58 -11.84
N LEU A 69 -18.50 9.35 -12.29
CA LEU A 69 -19.31 8.72 -13.33
C LEU A 69 -20.19 7.63 -12.72
N SER A 70 -21.40 7.45 -13.27
CA SER A 70 -22.27 6.35 -12.88
C SER A 70 -21.67 5.00 -13.29
N SER A 71 -21.85 3.99 -12.45
CA SER A 71 -21.60 2.59 -12.81
C SER A 71 -22.86 1.84 -13.21
N SER A 72 -24.03 2.50 -13.23
CA SER A 72 -25.34 1.88 -13.50
C SER A 72 -25.42 1.11 -14.82
N ASP A 73 -24.77 1.65 -15.86
CA ASP A 73 -24.85 1.13 -17.23
C ASP A 73 -23.75 0.08 -17.51
N LEU A 74 -22.95 -0.23 -16.50
CA LEU A 74 -21.88 -1.22 -16.58
C LEU A 74 -22.37 -2.58 -16.08
N GLN A 75 -21.89 -3.62 -16.74
CA GLN A 75 -22.02 -5.01 -16.31
C GLN A 75 -20.83 -5.38 -15.41
N GLY A 76 -20.97 -6.44 -14.61
CA GLY A 76 -19.88 -6.97 -13.80
C GLY A 76 -18.67 -7.34 -14.66
N GLY A 77 -17.46 -7.14 -14.11
CA GLY A 77 -16.19 -7.46 -14.76
C GLY A 77 -15.43 -6.23 -15.28
N ARG A 78 -14.54 -6.49 -16.24
CA ARG A 78 -13.56 -5.49 -16.71
C ARG A 78 -14.22 -4.40 -17.56
N PHE A 79 -13.79 -3.15 -17.37
CA PHE A 79 -14.11 -2.00 -18.20
C PHE A 79 -12.86 -1.13 -18.42
N HIS A 80 -12.92 -0.22 -19.40
CA HIS A 80 -11.83 0.68 -19.73
C HIS A 80 -12.28 2.14 -19.72
N VAL A 81 -11.40 3.04 -19.31
CA VAL A 81 -11.66 4.47 -19.22
C VAL A 81 -10.61 5.24 -20.00
N ASN A 82 -11.06 6.14 -20.87
CA ASN A 82 -10.20 7.13 -21.53
C ASN A 82 -10.62 8.54 -21.12
N CYS A 83 -9.63 9.39 -20.90
CA CYS A 83 -9.81 10.78 -20.50
C CYS A 83 -9.10 11.68 -21.52
N LYS A 84 -9.81 12.68 -22.02
CA LYS A 84 -9.28 13.73 -22.90
C LYS A 84 -9.45 15.08 -22.20
N ALA A 85 -8.40 15.86 -22.10
CA ALA A 85 -8.47 17.25 -21.65
C ALA A 85 -8.02 18.19 -22.77
N ILE A 86 -8.73 19.30 -22.95
CA ILE A 86 -8.30 20.41 -23.79
C ILE A 86 -7.78 21.51 -22.87
N ILE A 87 -6.52 21.87 -23.04
CA ILE A 87 -5.84 22.88 -22.21
C ILE A 87 -5.39 24.06 -23.07
N ALA A 88 -5.39 25.25 -22.48
CA ALA A 88 -4.86 26.46 -23.09
C ALA A 88 -3.67 26.99 -22.27
N HIS A 89 -2.63 27.38 -22.99
CA HIS A 89 -1.44 28.02 -22.43
C HIS A 89 -1.56 29.54 -22.48
N ASN A 90 -0.74 30.22 -21.68
CA ASN A 90 -0.52 31.65 -21.83
C ASN A 90 -0.04 31.96 -23.26
N GLY A 91 -0.74 32.86 -23.96
CA GLY A 91 -0.47 33.17 -25.38
C GLY A 91 -1.38 32.45 -26.39
N GLY A 92 -2.38 31.69 -25.92
CA GLY A 92 -3.49 31.20 -26.76
C GLY A 92 -3.26 29.86 -27.46
N LYS A 93 -2.07 29.26 -27.33
CA LYS A 93 -1.82 27.87 -27.80
C LYS A 93 -2.74 26.90 -27.06
N ARG A 94 -3.35 25.97 -27.80
CA ARG A 94 -4.17 24.89 -27.24
C ARG A 94 -3.49 23.54 -27.47
N ASP A 95 -3.52 22.70 -26.45
CA ASP A 95 -3.05 21.32 -26.52
C ASP A 95 -4.15 20.34 -26.11
N VAL A 96 -4.09 19.13 -26.68
CA VAL A 96 -4.99 18.02 -26.32
C VAL A 96 -4.18 16.98 -25.56
N VAL A 97 -4.65 16.64 -24.36
CA VAL A 97 -4.02 15.64 -23.48
C VAL A 97 -4.91 14.40 -23.42
N LEU A 98 -4.36 13.24 -23.75
CA LEU A 98 -5.03 11.94 -23.64
C LEU A 98 -4.43 11.15 -22.48
N ASN A 99 -5.21 10.91 -21.42
CA ASN A 99 -4.88 10.20 -20.18
C ASN A 99 -3.74 10.83 -19.33
N ASP A 100 -2.66 11.30 -19.96
CA ASP A 100 -1.56 12.05 -19.36
C ASP A 100 -0.78 12.84 -20.44
N ASN A 101 0.00 13.85 -20.04
CA ASN A 101 0.84 14.64 -20.94
C ASN A 101 2.31 14.20 -20.96
N LEU A 102 2.65 13.05 -20.36
CA LEU A 102 4.03 12.59 -20.26
C LEU A 102 4.53 12.08 -21.62
N PRO A 103 5.70 12.51 -22.12
CA PRO A 103 6.26 11.95 -23.34
C PRO A 103 6.46 10.44 -23.23
N THR A 104 6.39 9.73 -24.36
CA THR A 104 6.69 8.29 -24.51
C THR A 104 5.78 7.29 -23.77
N THR A 105 4.82 7.74 -22.96
CA THR A 105 3.85 6.82 -22.34
C THR A 105 2.90 6.23 -23.38
N SER A 106 2.34 5.06 -23.09
CA SER A 106 1.44 4.34 -24.00
C SER A 106 0.14 5.08 -24.31
N LYS A 107 -0.25 6.03 -23.45
CA LYS A 107 -1.58 6.64 -23.43
C LYS A 107 -2.72 5.62 -23.34
N ALA A 108 -2.43 4.37 -22.98
CA ALA A 108 -3.40 3.29 -22.97
C ALA A 108 -4.57 3.61 -22.04
N PRO A 109 -5.78 3.08 -22.28
CA PRO A 109 -6.92 3.27 -21.39
C PRO A 109 -6.63 2.79 -19.97
N PHE A 110 -7.18 3.45 -18.97
CA PHE A 110 -7.19 2.94 -17.60
C PHE A 110 -8.10 1.71 -17.52
N VAL A 111 -7.76 0.76 -16.65
CA VAL A 111 -8.49 -0.50 -16.50
C VAL A 111 -9.22 -0.51 -15.15
N GLY A 112 -10.52 -0.76 -15.17
CA GLY A 112 -11.31 -0.98 -13.95
C GLY A 112 -11.97 -2.35 -13.95
N TRP A 113 -12.36 -2.81 -12.77
CA TRP A 113 -13.16 -4.00 -12.53
C TRP A 113 -14.38 -3.62 -11.70
N LEU A 114 -15.57 -3.83 -12.26
CA LEU A 114 -16.83 -3.67 -11.55
C LEU A 114 -17.18 -4.98 -10.85
N THR A 115 -17.37 -4.93 -9.54
CA THR A 115 -17.65 -6.12 -8.72
C THR A 115 -18.94 -5.95 -7.92
N GLU A 116 -19.61 -7.07 -7.66
CA GLU A 116 -20.85 -7.11 -6.87
C GLU A 116 -20.60 -7.53 -5.42
N GLU A 117 -19.42 -8.08 -5.15
CA GLU A 117 -19.03 -8.61 -3.85
C GLU A 117 -18.02 -7.66 -3.21
N PRO A 118 -18.02 -7.49 -1.87
CA PRO A 118 -16.95 -6.77 -1.18
C PRO A 118 -15.62 -7.53 -1.26
N LEU A 119 -14.54 -6.98 -0.69
CA LEU A 119 -13.28 -7.72 -0.60
C LEU A 119 -13.51 -9.03 0.17
N PRO A 120 -12.88 -10.16 -0.24
CA PRO A 120 -13.06 -11.43 0.44
C PRO A 120 -12.87 -11.31 1.96
N GLY A 121 -13.76 -11.88 2.77
CA GLY A 121 -13.65 -11.81 4.24
C GLY A 121 -13.82 -10.41 4.84
N SER A 122 -14.40 -9.44 4.11
CA SER A 122 -14.69 -8.10 4.63
C SER A 122 -15.69 -8.06 5.79
N ASP A 123 -16.34 -9.16 6.14
CA ASP A 123 -17.14 -9.31 7.35
C ASP A 123 -16.28 -9.58 8.60
N ARG A 124 -15.04 -10.03 8.39
CA ARG A 124 -14.12 -10.56 9.41
C ARG A 124 -12.78 -9.83 9.47
N ALA A 125 -12.46 -9.02 8.46
CA ALA A 125 -11.23 -8.23 8.43
C ALA A 125 -11.46 -6.82 7.87
N ALA A 126 -10.63 -5.89 8.33
CA ALA A 126 -10.45 -4.58 7.73
C ALA A 126 -9.24 -4.61 6.78
N TYR A 127 -9.32 -3.90 5.66
CA TYR A 127 -8.28 -3.84 4.64
C TYR A 127 -7.67 -2.45 4.52
N GLY A 128 -6.36 -2.39 4.32
CA GLY A 128 -5.69 -1.13 4.04
C GLY A 128 -4.35 -1.23 3.33
N ASP A 129 -3.87 -0.06 2.94
CA ASP A 129 -2.56 0.15 2.32
C ASP A 129 -1.70 0.97 3.29
N LEU A 130 -0.62 0.36 3.81
CA LEU A 130 0.21 0.97 4.85
C LEU A 130 1.36 1.82 4.30
N HIS A 131 1.43 2.03 2.98
CA HIS A 131 2.54 2.75 2.38
C HIS A 131 2.05 3.57 1.16
N VAL A 132 1.65 4.81 1.41
CA VAL A 132 1.09 5.72 0.41
C VAL A 132 1.69 7.12 0.56
N HIS A 133 2.07 7.72 -0.55
CA HIS A 133 2.61 9.07 -0.63
C HIS A 133 1.55 10.02 -1.20
N SER A 134 1.40 11.17 -0.54
CA SER A 134 0.50 12.25 -0.94
C SER A 134 1.26 13.39 -1.61
N HIS A 135 0.57 14.49 -1.90
CA HIS A 135 1.18 15.72 -2.44
C HIS A 135 2.25 16.35 -1.54
N TYR A 136 2.44 15.83 -0.32
CA TYR A 136 3.48 16.26 0.60
C TYR A 136 4.83 15.60 0.30
N SER A 137 4.84 14.40 -0.31
CA SER A 137 6.00 13.89 -1.03
C SER A 137 6.09 14.59 -2.38
N ARG A 138 7.21 15.27 -2.63
CA ARG A 138 7.42 16.03 -3.85
C ARG A 138 8.90 16.23 -4.11
N SER A 139 9.37 15.61 -5.17
CA SER A 139 10.69 15.76 -5.76
C SER A 139 10.56 15.95 -7.28
N HIS A 140 11.69 15.89 -8.00
CA HIS A 140 11.67 15.91 -9.46
C HIS A 140 11.14 14.61 -10.08
N VAL A 141 11.09 13.53 -9.31
CA VAL A 141 10.82 12.18 -9.81
C VAL A 141 9.63 11.52 -9.12
N GLU A 142 9.32 11.93 -7.90
CA GLU A 142 8.26 11.38 -7.04
C GLU A 142 7.36 12.52 -6.59
N PHE A 143 6.05 12.37 -6.80
CA PHE A 143 5.05 13.31 -6.31
C PHE A 143 3.74 12.56 -6.12
N GLY A 144 3.06 12.78 -4.99
CA GLY A 144 1.75 12.19 -4.76
C GLY A 144 0.58 13.14 -5.06
N PRO A 145 -0.66 12.62 -5.01
CA PRO A 145 -1.88 13.40 -5.20
C PRO A 145 -2.37 13.98 -3.86
N PRO A 146 -3.32 14.93 -3.88
CA PRO A 146 -3.91 15.44 -2.63
C PRO A 146 -4.56 14.35 -1.79
N VAL A 147 -4.55 14.54 -0.46
CA VAL A 147 -5.04 13.56 0.52
C VAL A 147 -6.48 13.15 0.25
N ALA A 148 -7.34 14.10 -0.12
CA ALA A 148 -8.74 13.81 -0.48
C ALA A 148 -8.86 12.88 -1.71
N VAL A 149 -7.93 12.96 -2.67
CA VAL A 149 -7.93 12.03 -3.82
C VAL A 149 -7.56 10.62 -3.35
N ILE A 150 -6.61 10.48 -2.41
CA ILE A 150 -6.27 9.18 -1.82
C ILE A 150 -7.50 8.57 -1.13
N ASP A 151 -8.23 9.36 -0.32
CA ASP A 151 -9.48 8.92 0.33
C ASP A 151 -10.50 8.41 -0.69
N TYR A 152 -10.80 9.18 -1.75
CA TYR A 152 -11.75 8.76 -2.77
C TYR A 152 -11.34 7.46 -3.48
N MET A 153 -10.06 7.30 -3.78
CA MET A 153 -9.56 6.11 -4.49
C MET A 153 -9.52 4.89 -3.57
N ALA A 154 -9.11 5.06 -2.30
CA ALA A 154 -9.10 4.02 -1.29
C ALA A 154 -10.53 3.55 -0.98
N LYS A 155 -11.46 4.48 -0.75
CA LYS A 155 -12.88 4.19 -0.51
C LYS A 155 -13.50 3.43 -1.66
N ALA A 156 -13.32 3.90 -2.90
CA ALA A 156 -13.90 3.25 -4.07
C ALA A 156 -13.32 1.84 -4.33
N TYR A 157 -12.05 1.61 -3.95
CA TYR A 157 -11.46 0.27 -3.98
C TYR A 157 -12.10 -0.67 -2.94
N GLY A 158 -12.57 -0.11 -1.81
CA GLY A 158 -13.10 -0.85 -0.67
C GLY A 158 -12.11 -0.97 0.50
N LEU A 159 -11.15 -0.05 0.62
CA LEU A 159 -10.24 0.02 1.76
C LEU A 159 -10.91 0.69 2.97
N ASP A 160 -10.67 0.11 4.15
CA ASP A 160 -11.11 0.64 5.44
C ASP A 160 -10.11 1.67 6.01
N PHE A 161 -8.81 1.52 5.68
CA PHE A 161 -7.75 2.43 6.12
C PHE A 161 -6.63 2.60 5.08
N ALA A 162 -5.87 3.67 5.21
CA ALA A 162 -4.63 3.90 4.47
C ALA A 162 -3.65 4.68 5.34
N ALA A 163 -2.35 4.41 5.23
CA ALA A 163 -1.32 5.20 5.91
C ALA A 163 -0.67 6.18 4.94
N LEU A 164 -0.66 7.46 5.33
CA LEU A 164 0.12 8.50 4.67
C LEU A 164 1.54 8.41 5.22
N THR A 165 2.48 7.99 4.39
CA THR A 165 3.88 7.74 4.76
C THR A 165 4.81 8.56 3.86
N ASP A 166 4.49 9.84 3.70
CA ASP A 166 5.29 10.77 2.91
C ASP A 166 6.75 10.80 3.39
N HIS A 167 7.70 11.05 2.49
CA HIS A 167 9.12 10.99 2.85
C HIS A 167 9.48 12.11 3.85
N SER A 168 10.19 11.78 4.93
CA SER A 168 10.57 12.78 5.94
C SER A 168 11.38 13.96 5.36
N TYR A 169 12.20 13.71 4.33
CA TYR A 169 12.98 14.77 3.70
C TYR A 169 12.10 15.73 2.86
N ASP A 170 10.95 15.27 2.38
CA ASP A 170 9.96 16.10 1.69
C ASP A 170 9.12 16.91 2.65
N LEU A 171 8.79 16.31 3.80
CA LEU A 171 8.07 16.95 4.89
C LEU A 171 8.91 18.05 5.57
N ALA A 172 10.23 17.91 5.56
CA ALA A 172 11.18 18.94 5.97
C ALA A 172 11.65 19.85 4.83
N SER A 173 10.82 20.05 3.80
CA SER A 173 11.09 21.00 2.72
C SER A 173 10.16 22.20 2.80
N ARG A 174 10.63 23.38 2.36
CA ARG A 174 9.81 24.61 2.32
C ARG A 174 8.61 24.42 1.40
N THR A 175 7.48 25.01 1.76
CA THR A 175 6.25 24.95 0.96
C THR A 175 6.45 25.55 -0.43
N GLU A 176 7.18 26.68 -0.54
CA GLU A 176 7.42 27.37 -1.81
C GLU A 176 8.55 26.80 -2.66
N ASN A 177 9.46 26.04 -2.05
CA ASN A 177 10.57 25.41 -2.74
C ASN A 177 10.89 24.05 -2.12
N PHE A 178 10.40 22.98 -2.77
CA PHE A 178 10.62 21.61 -2.30
C PHE A 178 12.10 21.16 -2.32
N LEU A 179 13.02 21.93 -2.91
CA LEU A 179 14.45 21.65 -2.86
C LEU A 179 15.16 22.26 -1.65
N ALA A 180 14.52 23.25 -1.01
CA ALA A 180 15.08 23.95 0.14
C ALA A 180 14.61 23.31 1.44
N TYR A 181 15.56 23.01 2.33
CA TYR A 181 15.27 22.49 3.67
C TYR A 181 14.48 23.52 4.51
N ASP A 182 13.52 23.00 5.28
CA ASP A 182 12.75 23.71 6.29
C ASP A 182 12.97 23.05 7.68
N PRO A 183 13.67 23.73 8.61
CA PRO A 183 13.90 23.18 9.94
C PRO A 183 12.62 23.05 10.79
N ASN A 184 11.54 23.77 10.43
CA ASN A 184 10.27 23.71 11.16
C ASN A 184 9.34 22.60 10.65
N ALA A 185 9.68 21.96 9.53
CA ALA A 185 8.86 20.95 8.86
C ALA A 185 7.39 21.41 8.69
N GLU A 186 7.16 22.60 8.14
CA GLU A 186 5.82 23.16 7.98
C GLU A 186 4.88 22.23 7.21
N ARG A 187 5.40 21.50 6.20
CA ARG A 187 4.62 20.50 5.45
C ARG A 187 4.15 19.34 6.31
N TRP A 188 4.93 18.90 7.31
CA TRP A 188 4.46 17.94 8.31
C TRP A 188 3.23 18.47 9.03
N GLY A 189 3.29 19.72 9.49
CA GLY A 189 2.17 20.40 10.17
C GLY A 189 0.92 20.48 9.29
N LEU A 190 1.09 20.83 8.01
CA LEU A 190 0.00 20.88 7.03
C LEU A 190 -0.61 19.50 6.79
N MET A 191 0.21 18.46 6.60
CA MET A 191 -0.24 17.09 6.43
C MET A 191 -1.02 16.59 7.64
N LEU A 192 -0.48 16.81 8.84
CA LEU A 192 -1.14 16.44 10.09
C LEU A 192 -2.49 17.16 10.24
N ALA A 193 -2.54 18.46 9.94
CA ALA A 193 -3.77 19.24 9.98
C ALA A 193 -4.80 18.76 8.94
N GLU A 194 -4.38 18.44 7.72
CA GLU A 194 -5.25 17.92 6.66
C GLU A 194 -5.81 16.53 7.04
N ALA A 195 -4.95 15.61 7.47
CA ALA A 195 -5.37 14.28 7.90
C ALA A 195 -6.23 14.30 9.17
N SER A 196 -6.03 15.26 10.08
CA SER A 196 -6.87 15.42 11.29
C SER A 196 -8.32 15.81 10.98
N LYS A 197 -8.59 16.31 9.77
CA LYS A 197 -9.95 16.51 9.25
C LYS A 197 -10.63 15.18 8.87
N SER A 198 -10.07 14.04 9.26
CA SER A 198 -10.54 12.67 8.97
C SER A 198 -12.02 12.41 9.24
N LYS A 199 -12.70 13.21 10.08
CA LYS A 199 -14.17 13.14 10.21
C LYS A 199 -14.93 13.39 8.89
N GLY A 200 -14.30 14.04 7.92
CA GLY A 200 -14.86 14.24 6.57
C GLY A 200 -14.42 13.19 5.54
N TYR A 201 -13.46 12.32 5.87
CA TYR A 201 -12.97 11.25 5.00
C TYR A 201 -13.68 9.94 5.28
N SER A 202 -13.83 9.12 4.24
CA SER A 202 -14.51 7.83 4.35
C SER A 202 -13.56 6.69 4.76
N THR A 203 -12.26 6.86 4.51
CA THR A 203 -11.19 5.95 4.87
C THR A 203 -10.48 6.44 6.13
N ASN A 204 -10.15 5.52 7.04
CA ASN A 204 -9.32 5.86 8.21
C ASN A 204 -7.89 6.17 7.76
N LEU A 205 -7.52 7.45 7.72
CA LEU A 205 -6.18 7.89 7.36
C LEU A 205 -5.27 7.86 8.59
N ILE A 206 -4.22 7.05 8.51
CA ILE A 206 -3.18 6.93 9.54
C ILE A 206 -2.04 7.86 9.15
N VAL A 207 -1.76 8.86 9.99
CA VAL A 207 -0.65 9.78 9.76
C VAL A 207 0.67 9.10 10.13
N GLY A 208 1.63 9.18 9.23
CA GLY A 208 2.97 8.66 9.40
C GLY A 208 3.96 9.38 8.48
N GLU A 209 5.14 8.80 8.33
CA GLU A 209 6.15 9.23 7.36
C GLU A 209 7.11 8.07 7.07
N GLU A 210 7.76 8.12 5.91
CA GLU A 210 8.87 7.22 5.57
C GLU A 210 10.21 7.90 5.88
N VAL A 211 10.82 7.46 6.99
CA VAL A 211 12.07 7.99 7.53
C VAL A 211 13.26 7.33 6.83
N SER A 212 14.07 8.15 6.15
CA SER A 212 15.39 7.74 5.66
C SER A 212 16.38 7.58 6.82
N SER A 213 16.62 6.34 7.22
CA SER A 213 17.38 5.96 8.42
C SER A 213 18.69 5.25 8.07
N ALA A 214 19.73 5.40 8.91
CA ALA A 214 20.98 4.66 8.75
C ALA A 214 20.87 3.25 9.37
N ASN A 215 21.17 2.24 8.58
CA ASN A 215 21.26 0.85 9.04
C ASN A 215 22.62 0.56 9.73
N ALA A 216 22.85 -0.67 10.21
CA ALA A 216 24.06 -1.05 10.94
C ALA A 216 25.37 -0.88 10.11
N GLN A 217 25.26 -0.83 8.79
CA GLN A 217 26.38 -0.58 7.87
C GLN A 217 26.53 0.91 7.49
N GLY A 218 25.74 1.80 8.11
CA GLY A 218 25.71 3.23 7.79
C GLY A 218 25.18 3.55 6.38
N LYS A 219 24.40 2.63 5.80
CA LYS A 219 23.66 2.81 4.54
C LYS A 219 22.22 3.24 4.82
N THR A 220 21.63 3.96 3.88
CA THR A 220 20.25 4.45 4.02
C THR A 220 19.26 3.33 3.73
N VAL A 221 18.37 3.04 4.67
CA VAL A 221 17.18 2.21 4.48
C VAL A 221 15.95 3.02 4.88
N HIS A 222 14.79 2.59 4.43
CA HIS A 222 13.53 3.28 4.71
C HIS A 222 12.77 2.60 5.85
N LEU A 223 12.32 3.39 6.82
CA LEU A 223 11.55 2.97 7.97
C LEU A 223 10.27 3.82 8.02
N CYS A 224 9.10 3.19 7.92
CA CYS A 224 7.84 3.89 8.11
C CYS A 224 7.51 4.02 9.59
N GLY A 225 7.25 5.24 10.06
CA GLY A 225 6.63 5.49 11.35
C GLY A 225 5.13 5.74 11.17
N LEU A 226 4.28 4.99 11.87
CA LEU A 226 2.82 5.09 11.78
C LEU A 226 2.20 5.62 13.08
N GLY A 227 1.09 6.34 12.97
CA GLY A 227 0.37 6.89 14.12
C GLY A 227 1.13 8.03 14.81
N LEU A 228 1.86 8.83 14.03
CA LEU A 228 2.75 9.85 14.55
C LEU A 228 2.00 11.17 14.82
N ARG A 229 2.52 11.94 15.78
CA ARG A 229 2.05 13.28 16.16
C ARG A 229 3.11 14.36 15.94
N ARG A 230 4.37 13.95 15.85
CA ARG A 230 5.55 14.78 15.70
C ARG A 230 6.43 14.20 14.60
N PHE A 231 7.02 15.10 13.82
CA PHE A 231 7.99 14.80 12.78
C PHE A 231 9.24 14.08 13.32
N VAL A 232 9.75 13.13 12.56
CA VAL A 232 10.98 12.36 12.80
C VAL A 232 11.98 12.66 11.67
N PRO A 233 13.13 13.29 11.98
CA PRO A 233 14.10 13.68 10.96
C PRO A 233 14.69 12.51 10.16
N GLY A 234 14.72 12.66 8.83
CA GLY A 234 15.42 11.77 7.91
C GLY A 234 15.69 12.48 6.57
N SER A 235 16.96 12.59 6.16
CA SER A 235 17.37 13.55 5.09
C SER A 235 18.28 12.98 3.98
N ARG A 236 18.94 11.84 4.21
CA ARG A 236 20.00 11.32 3.34
C ARG A 236 19.57 10.92 1.92
N ASP A 237 18.28 10.68 1.69
CA ASP A 237 17.77 10.17 0.41
C ASP A 237 17.17 11.27 -0.49
N GLY A 238 17.00 12.49 0.04
CA GLY A 238 16.24 13.54 -0.63
C GLY A 238 17.04 14.51 -1.50
N ALA A 239 18.37 14.42 -1.56
CA ALA A 239 19.23 15.36 -2.31
C ALA A 239 18.86 16.86 -2.10
N ARG A 240 18.46 17.25 -0.87
CA ARG A 240 17.99 18.60 -0.53
C ARG A 240 19.15 19.58 -0.35
N PHE A 241 19.00 20.81 -0.85
CA PHE A 241 20.01 21.85 -0.67
C PHE A 241 20.08 22.28 0.79
N ASN A 242 21.30 22.41 1.31
CA ASN A 242 21.58 22.86 2.69
C ASN A 242 20.93 22.01 3.80
N ALA A 243 20.45 20.80 3.48
CA ALA A 243 19.99 19.88 4.50
C ALA A 243 21.18 19.45 5.39
N PRO A 244 21.03 19.43 6.72
CA PRO A 244 22.08 18.98 7.61
C PRO A 244 22.52 17.56 7.26
N LYS A 245 23.80 17.33 6.95
CA LYS A 245 24.32 15.98 6.65
C LYS A 245 24.14 14.99 7.82
N ASN A 246 23.90 15.51 9.02
CA ASN A 246 23.76 14.77 10.28
C ASN A 246 22.31 14.61 10.76
N SER A 247 21.29 15.05 10.01
CA SER A 247 19.88 14.88 10.42
C SER A 247 19.29 13.49 10.13
N THR A 248 20.09 12.52 9.63
CA THR A 248 19.63 11.13 9.49
C THR A 248 19.94 10.35 10.76
N LEU A 249 18.87 9.96 11.44
CA LEU A 249 18.91 9.06 12.59
C LEU A 249 19.34 7.65 12.16
N SER A 250 20.01 6.93 13.06
CA SER A 250 20.15 5.48 12.96
C SER A 250 18.79 4.79 13.17
N LEU A 251 18.66 3.54 12.73
CA LEU A 251 17.44 2.76 12.96
C LEU A 251 17.01 2.72 14.44
N PRO A 252 17.88 2.43 15.43
CA PRO A 252 17.48 2.46 16.84
C PRO A 252 16.98 3.83 17.32
N GLU A 253 17.60 4.92 16.86
CA GLU A 253 17.19 6.28 17.21
C GLU A 253 15.83 6.64 16.59
N ALA A 254 15.63 6.30 15.31
CA ALA A 254 14.37 6.53 14.61
C ALA A 254 13.21 5.71 15.23
N ILE A 255 13.44 4.43 15.51
CA ILE A 255 12.48 3.56 16.22
C ILE A 255 12.15 4.16 17.60
N GLY A 256 13.17 4.58 18.35
CA GLY A 256 12.98 5.22 19.65
C GLY A 256 12.14 6.50 19.56
N ALA A 257 12.38 7.35 18.55
CA ALA A 257 11.61 8.57 18.31
C ALA A 257 10.14 8.29 17.95
N ILE A 258 9.88 7.25 17.15
CA ILE A 258 8.53 6.78 16.80
C ILE A 258 7.81 6.26 18.05
N HIS A 259 8.45 5.42 18.84
CA HIS A 259 7.89 4.86 20.07
C HIS A 259 7.63 5.91 21.16
N ALA A 260 8.50 6.92 21.27
CA ALA A 260 8.36 8.00 22.26
C ALA A 260 7.09 8.86 22.06
N GLN A 261 6.37 8.68 20.95
CA GLN A 261 5.08 9.30 20.69
C GLN A 261 3.93 8.28 20.55
N GLY A 262 4.15 7.01 20.91
CA GLY A 262 3.16 5.93 20.84
C GLY A 262 2.97 5.32 19.45
N GLY A 263 3.77 5.75 18.47
CA GLY A 263 3.71 5.27 17.09
C GLY A 263 4.23 3.85 16.93
N LEU A 264 4.16 3.38 15.69
CA LEU A 264 4.59 2.04 15.29
C LEU A 264 5.70 2.15 14.24
N ALA A 265 6.79 1.40 14.42
CA ALA A 265 7.92 1.35 13.49
C ALA A 265 7.81 0.13 12.56
N MET A 266 7.70 0.39 11.27
CA MET A 266 7.55 -0.62 10.22
C MET A 266 8.74 -0.58 9.26
N ALA A 267 9.40 -1.73 9.07
CA ALA A 267 10.43 -1.83 8.03
C ALA A 267 9.79 -1.71 6.66
N ALA A 268 10.15 -0.67 5.90
CA ALA A 268 9.62 -0.44 4.57
C ALA A 268 10.35 -1.33 3.56
N HIS A 269 9.54 -2.08 2.79
CA HIS A 269 9.95 -2.90 1.64
C HIS A 269 11.34 -3.59 1.78
N PRO A 270 11.60 -4.34 2.87
CA PRO A 270 12.94 -4.84 3.23
C PRO A 270 13.56 -5.81 2.22
N GLY A 271 12.76 -6.39 1.32
CA GLY A 271 13.25 -7.22 0.22
C GLY A 271 13.69 -6.45 -1.04
N ALA A 272 13.46 -5.13 -1.09
CA ALA A 272 13.90 -4.28 -2.18
C ALA A 272 15.43 -4.17 -2.21
N ARG A 273 15.98 -4.17 -3.43
CA ARG A 273 17.42 -4.02 -3.64
C ARG A 273 17.65 -2.77 -4.48
N PRO A 274 18.25 -1.71 -3.91
CA PRO A 274 18.47 -0.48 -4.65
C PRO A 274 19.40 -0.71 -5.83
N GLY A 275 19.19 0.06 -6.89
CA GLY A 275 20.04 0.04 -8.09
C GLY A 275 21.48 0.51 -7.81
N ILE A 276 22.39 0.29 -8.76
CA ILE A 276 23.81 0.65 -8.61
C ILE A 276 23.98 2.16 -8.38
N LEU A 277 23.30 2.98 -9.17
CA LEU A 277 23.39 4.45 -9.07
C LEU A 277 22.82 4.96 -7.74
N GLU A 278 21.72 4.38 -7.26
CA GLU A 278 21.14 4.73 -5.95
C GLU A 278 22.08 4.37 -4.79
N ARG A 279 22.75 3.21 -4.86
CA ARG A 279 23.75 2.81 -3.86
C ARG A 279 24.95 3.74 -3.84
N LEU A 280 25.36 4.26 -4.99
CA LEU A 280 26.53 5.12 -5.12
C LEU A 280 26.22 6.58 -4.75
N LEU A 281 25.13 7.15 -5.29
CA LEU A 281 24.80 8.56 -5.16
C LEU A 281 24.00 8.90 -3.90
N LEU A 282 23.12 8.01 -3.46
CA LEU A 282 22.22 8.21 -2.31
C LEU A 282 22.59 7.35 -1.09
N ARG A 283 23.68 6.56 -1.21
CA ARG A 283 24.12 5.59 -0.19
C ARG A 283 23.01 4.62 0.24
N ARG A 284 22.04 4.32 -0.64
CA ARG A 284 20.96 3.37 -0.35
C ARG A 284 21.53 1.98 -0.06
N GLY A 285 20.97 1.32 0.95
CA GLY A 285 21.30 -0.03 1.40
C GLY A 285 20.11 -0.98 1.28
N SER A 286 20.29 -2.19 1.79
CA SER A 286 19.21 -3.16 1.98
C SER A 286 19.09 -3.46 3.46
N TRP A 287 17.91 -3.92 3.87
CA TRP A 287 17.70 -4.44 5.21
C TRP A 287 18.44 -5.77 5.40
N HIS A 288 19.06 -5.94 6.56
CA HIS A 288 19.72 -7.16 6.98
C HIS A 288 19.18 -7.63 8.35
N ALA A 289 19.42 -8.89 8.71
CA ALA A 289 18.98 -9.43 9.99
C ALA A 289 19.55 -8.64 11.19
N CYS A 290 20.78 -8.14 11.08
CA CYS A 290 21.40 -7.28 12.11
C CYS A 290 20.74 -5.90 12.25
N ASP A 291 19.98 -5.45 11.26
CA ASP A 291 19.27 -4.17 11.30
C ASP A 291 17.93 -4.28 12.04
N VAL A 292 17.40 -5.50 12.18
CA VAL A 292 16.12 -5.76 12.83
C VAL A 292 16.35 -6.14 14.29
N SER A 293 15.80 -5.34 15.19
CA SER A 293 15.81 -5.61 16.63
C SER A 293 14.42 -6.04 17.11
N SER A 294 14.32 -6.52 18.35
CA SER A 294 13.04 -6.79 19.01
C SER A 294 12.15 -5.56 19.19
N LYS A 295 12.66 -4.36 18.90
CA LYS A 295 11.90 -3.11 18.93
C LYS A 295 11.24 -2.77 17.59
N LEU A 296 11.54 -3.48 16.51
CA LEU A 296 10.80 -3.30 15.27
C LEU A 296 9.41 -3.92 15.43
N ASP A 297 8.36 -3.15 15.15
CA ASP A 297 6.99 -3.62 15.40
C ASP A 297 6.43 -4.44 14.23
N ILE A 298 6.75 -4.06 12.98
CA ILE A 298 6.11 -4.63 11.77
C ILE A 298 7.08 -4.73 10.60
N PHE A 299 6.84 -5.71 9.72
CA PHE A 299 7.66 -5.97 8.54
C PHE A 299 6.82 -5.94 7.25
N GLN A 300 7.01 -4.90 6.43
CA GLN A 300 6.28 -4.73 5.17
C GLN A 300 6.86 -5.64 4.05
N ALA A 301 6.75 -6.95 4.20
CA ALA A 301 7.34 -7.89 3.24
C ALA A 301 6.71 -7.81 1.85
N LEU A 302 5.41 -7.52 1.76
CA LEU A 302 4.70 -7.45 0.49
C LEU A 302 4.61 -6.00 0.01
N ASN A 303 5.38 -5.67 -1.02
CA ASN A 303 5.30 -4.39 -1.71
C ASN A 303 5.09 -4.62 -3.22
N ASN A 304 3.91 -4.25 -3.73
CA ASN A 304 3.52 -4.41 -5.13
C ASN A 304 3.54 -5.87 -5.64
N GLY A 305 2.96 -6.78 -4.85
CA GLY A 305 2.69 -8.16 -5.23
C GLY A 305 3.81 -9.16 -4.92
N PHE A 306 3.53 -10.43 -5.22
CA PHE A 306 4.37 -11.60 -4.89
C PHE A 306 5.50 -11.79 -5.91
N ASN A 307 6.36 -10.77 -6.01
CA ASN A 307 7.48 -10.70 -6.94
C ASN A 307 8.82 -11.06 -6.26
N ARG A 308 9.94 -10.81 -6.94
CA ARG A 308 11.29 -11.11 -6.40
C ARG A 308 11.57 -10.42 -5.06
N SER A 309 11.10 -9.19 -4.85
CA SER A 309 11.28 -8.47 -3.59
C SER A 309 10.53 -9.15 -2.45
N TRP A 310 9.31 -9.66 -2.69
CA TRP A 310 8.59 -10.48 -1.71
C TRP A 310 9.42 -11.69 -1.26
N TYR A 311 10.00 -12.46 -2.19
CA TYR A 311 10.77 -13.65 -1.83
C TYR A 311 12.04 -13.33 -1.02
N HIS A 312 12.69 -12.20 -1.29
CA HIS A 312 13.82 -11.73 -0.46
C HIS A 312 13.35 -11.32 0.95
N ALA A 313 12.26 -10.55 1.03
CA ALA A 313 11.69 -10.12 2.31
C ALA A 313 11.21 -11.32 3.14
N ARG A 314 10.48 -12.25 2.53
CA ARG A 314 9.97 -13.47 3.17
C ARG A 314 11.11 -14.31 3.75
N ARG A 315 12.23 -14.46 3.04
CA ARG A 315 13.40 -15.18 3.56
C ARG A 315 13.95 -14.51 4.82
N LEU A 316 14.20 -13.20 4.76
CA LEU A 316 14.68 -12.44 5.90
C LEU A 316 13.69 -12.52 7.08
N TRP A 317 12.39 -12.40 6.81
CA TRP A 317 11.34 -12.51 7.81
C TRP A 317 11.32 -13.87 8.50
N ILE A 318 11.39 -14.97 7.75
CA ILE A 318 11.46 -16.33 8.31
C ILE A 318 12.72 -16.49 9.17
N ASP A 319 13.89 -16.03 8.71
CA ASP A 319 15.14 -16.08 9.47
C ASP A 319 14.99 -15.33 10.82
N LEU A 320 14.29 -14.19 10.83
CA LEU A 320 14.00 -13.40 12.03
C LEU A 320 13.00 -14.11 12.95
N LEU A 321 11.92 -14.70 12.42
CA LEU A 321 10.98 -15.47 13.22
C LEU A 321 11.66 -16.67 13.90
N LEU A 322 12.49 -17.41 13.17
CA LEU A 322 13.23 -18.57 13.69
C LEU A 322 14.28 -18.18 14.74
N SER A 323 14.67 -16.90 14.82
CA SER A 323 15.49 -16.36 15.91
C SER A 323 14.70 -16.04 17.19
N GLY A 324 13.37 -16.22 17.17
CA GLY A 324 12.46 -15.96 18.29
C GLY A 324 11.81 -14.59 18.25
N LEU A 325 12.00 -13.79 17.19
CA LEU A 325 11.34 -12.49 17.07
C LEU A 325 9.86 -12.66 16.71
N ARG A 326 9.00 -11.91 17.39
CA ARG A 326 7.57 -11.80 17.09
C ARG A 326 7.37 -10.64 16.13
N LEU A 327 7.38 -10.92 14.83
CA LEU A 327 7.36 -9.88 13.81
C LEU A 327 6.17 -10.06 12.85
N PRO A 328 5.08 -9.29 13.03
CA PRO A 328 3.94 -9.24 12.12
C PRO A 328 4.30 -8.86 10.69
N LEU A 329 3.58 -9.46 9.74
CA LEU A 329 3.60 -9.06 8.34
C LEU A 329 2.68 -7.87 8.07
N ALA A 330 3.14 -7.02 7.16
CA ALA A 330 2.37 -5.98 6.53
C ALA A 330 2.62 -5.92 5.02
N ALA A 331 1.72 -5.21 4.36
CA ALA A 331 1.79 -4.88 2.96
C ALA A 331 1.48 -3.39 2.74
N GLY A 332 2.06 -2.86 1.67
CA GLY A 332 1.75 -1.55 1.13
C GLY A 332 2.19 -1.49 -0.32
N ASN A 333 1.99 -0.37 -1.00
CA ASN A 333 2.32 -0.26 -2.43
C ASN A 333 3.34 0.83 -2.76
N ASP A 334 3.75 1.65 -1.79
CA ASP A 334 4.67 2.77 -2.04
C ASP A 334 4.13 3.61 -3.22
N SER A 335 2.83 3.93 -3.10
CA SER A 335 2.04 4.51 -4.19
C SER A 335 2.18 6.02 -4.17
N HIS A 336 2.54 6.61 -5.30
CA HIS A 336 2.67 8.05 -5.49
C HIS A 336 1.50 8.61 -6.30
N GLY A 337 0.29 8.11 -6.03
CA GLY A 337 -0.90 8.38 -6.85
C GLY A 337 -1.06 7.41 -8.02
N ASP A 338 -0.38 6.26 -7.96
CA ASP A 338 -0.46 5.17 -8.92
C ASP A 338 -1.79 4.41 -8.78
N PHE A 339 -2.94 5.08 -8.91
CA PHE A 339 -4.23 4.44 -8.63
C PHE A 339 -4.62 3.35 -9.65
N ASN A 340 -4.02 3.38 -10.84
CA ASN A 340 -4.36 2.45 -11.93
C ASN A 340 -3.14 1.83 -12.62
N ARG A 341 -2.03 2.58 -12.69
CA ARG A 341 -0.75 2.15 -13.25
C ARG A 341 0.35 2.98 -12.62
N TYR A 342 1.51 2.37 -12.50
CA TYR A 342 2.72 3.02 -12.06
C TYR A 342 3.46 3.66 -13.22
N ARG A 343 4.07 4.81 -12.96
CA ARG A 343 5.00 5.47 -13.88
C ARG A 343 6.29 5.82 -13.17
N SER A 344 7.41 5.64 -13.88
CA SER A 344 8.74 5.98 -13.38
C SER A 344 9.63 6.45 -14.52
N ILE A 345 10.78 7.01 -14.18
CA ILE A 345 11.81 7.30 -15.17
C ILE A 345 12.32 5.97 -15.74
N GLY A 346 12.22 5.81 -17.06
CA GLY A 346 12.88 4.72 -17.77
C GLY A 346 14.34 5.08 -18.01
N ILE A 347 14.59 5.83 -19.09
CA ILE A 347 15.89 6.46 -19.33
C ILE A 347 15.77 7.93 -18.95
N PRO A 348 16.62 8.46 -18.05
CA PRO A 348 16.59 9.86 -17.64
C PRO A 348 16.51 10.81 -18.84
N PHE A 349 15.53 11.73 -18.80
CA PHE A 349 15.22 12.73 -19.83
C PHE A 349 14.80 12.18 -21.21
N VAL A 350 14.69 10.87 -21.39
CA VAL A 350 14.38 10.24 -22.68
C VAL A 350 13.04 9.52 -22.65
N SER A 351 12.77 8.73 -21.61
CA SER A 351 11.57 7.89 -21.58
C SER A 351 10.97 7.68 -20.19
N ILE A 352 9.67 7.38 -20.17
CA ILE A 352 8.92 6.97 -19.00
C ILE A 352 8.61 5.48 -19.08
N ALA A 353 8.92 4.74 -18.03
CA ALA A 353 8.53 3.35 -17.87
C ALA A 353 7.15 3.26 -17.21
N GLU A 354 6.30 2.36 -17.70
CA GLU A 354 4.98 2.08 -17.13
C GLU A 354 4.93 0.64 -16.59
N ASN A 355 4.30 0.45 -15.43
CA ASN A 355 3.98 -0.88 -14.91
C ASN A 355 2.47 -0.93 -14.57
N PRO A 356 1.66 -1.69 -15.33
CA PRO A 356 0.24 -1.82 -15.01
C PRO A 356 0.02 -2.60 -13.71
N ASP A 357 0.94 -3.45 -13.28
CA ASP A 357 0.74 -4.32 -12.11
C ASP A 357 1.34 -3.75 -10.82
N ARG A 358 1.58 -2.44 -10.80
CA ARG A 358 1.87 -1.65 -9.60
C ARG A 358 0.83 -0.54 -9.49
N TYR A 359 0.01 -0.60 -8.44
CA TYR A 359 -1.00 0.41 -8.16
C TYR A 359 -1.45 0.39 -6.69
N LEU A 360 -2.04 1.49 -6.21
CA LEU A 360 -2.63 1.59 -4.86
C LEU A 360 -3.52 0.38 -4.59
N SER A 361 -3.39 -0.22 -3.41
CA SER A 361 -4.20 -1.39 -2.99
C SER A 361 -3.94 -2.68 -3.77
N TYR A 362 -2.92 -2.77 -4.63
CA TYR A 362 -2.59 -4.06 -5.25
C TYR A 362 -2.17 -5.09 -4.20
N SER A 363 -1.27 -4.70 -3.31
CA SER A 363 -0.93 -5.40 -2.07
C SER A 363 -1.71 -4.78 -0.91
N ARG A 364 -2.29 -5.59 -0.04
CA ARG A 364 -3.10 -5.11 1.08
C ARG A 364 -2.69 -5.76 2.38
N THR A 365 -2.69 -4.98 3.44
CA THR A 365 -2.69 -5.50 4.80
C THR A 365 -4.13 -5.73 5.21
N GLY A 366 -4.46 -6.98 5.54
CA GLY A 366 -5.69 -7.29 6.24
C GLY A 366 -5.44 -7.33 7.74
N ILE A 367 -6.35 -6.75 8.52
CA ILE A 367 -6.38 -6.82 9.98
C ILE A 367 -7.61 -7.63 10.37
N TYR A 368 -7.42 -8.70 11.15
CA TYR A 368 -8.57 -9.47 11.66
C TYR A 368 -9.38 -8.62 12.66
N GLY A 369 -10.70 -8.67 12.52
CA GLY A 369 -11.64 -7.79 13.20
C GLY A 369 -11.98 -6.54 12.39
N LYS A 370 -12.65 -5.59 13.04
CA LYS A 370 -13.14 -4.34 12.44
C LYS A 370 -12.74 -3.14 13.29
N PRO A 371 -11.44 -2.80 13.35
CA PRO A 371 -11.02 -1.57 14.02
C PRO A 371 -11.69 -0.37 13.34
N SER A 372 -12.25 0.51 14.15
CA SER A 372 -13.08 1.64 13.74
C SER A 372 -12.34 2.99 13.76
N SER A 373 -11.14 3.01 14.35
CA SER A 373 -10.33 4.22 14.51
C SER A 373 -8.84 3.97 14.22
N GLY A 374 -8.10 5.03 13.90
CA GLY A 374 -6.65 4.95 13.69
C GLY A 374 -5.88 4.32 14.87
N SER A 375 -6.28 4.61 16.12
CA SER A 375 -5.66 4.00 17.30
C SER A 375 -5.95 2.51 17.44
N GLU A 376 -7.16 2.07 17.12
CA GLU A 376 -7.51 0.64 17.11
C GLU A 376 -6.76 -0.10 15.99
N ILE A 377 -6.59 0.54 14.83
CA ILE A 377 -5.79 0.00 13.74
C ILE A 377 -4.33 -0.18 14.19
N ILE A 378 -3.71 0.85 14.77
CA ILE A 378 -2.33 0.76 15.29
C ILE A 378 -2.18 -0.34 16.36
N ALA A 379 -3.17 -0.47 17.26
CA ALA A 379 -3.15 -1.51 18.28
C ALA A 379 -3.25 -2.92 17.67
N ALA A 380 -4.14 -3.13 16.69
CA ALA A 380 -4.31 -4.42 16.03
C ALA A 380 -3.09 -4.81 15.18
N LEU A 381 -2.48 -3.83 14.51
CA LEU A 381 -1.21 -3.97 13.80
C LEU A 381 -0.09 -4.42 14.76
N ARG A 382 0.06 -3.75 15.91
CA ARG A 382 1.06 -4.12 16.94
C ARG A 382 0.81 -5.52 17.52
N ALA A 383 -0.45 -5.91 17.67
CA ALA A 383 -0.83 -7.25 18.15
C ALA A 383 -0.58 -8.37 17.11
N GLY A 384 -0.15 -8.03 15.89
CA GLY A 384 0.16 -9.03 14.87
C GLY A 384 -1.05 -9.77 14.28
N ARG A 385 -2.24 -9.23 14.49
CA ARG A 385 -3.51 -9.77 13.96
C ARG A 385 -3.67 -9.43 12.48
N THR A 386 -2.68 -9.81 11.67
CA THR A 386 -2.56 -9.37 10.29
C THR A 386 -2.33 -10.51 9.30
N PHE A 387 -2.69 -10.26 8.05
CA PHE A 387 -2.28 -11.02 6.90
C PHE A 387 -2.00 -10.08 5.74
N VAL A 388 -1.28 -10.56 4.73
CA VAL A 388 -0.98 -9.81 3.52
C VAL A 388 -1.60 -10.52 2.32
N THR A 389 -2.13 -9.75 1.37
CA THR A 389 -2.86 -10.34 0.23
C THR A 389 -2.83 -9.47 -1.02
N THR A 390 -2.97 -10.11 -2.19
CA THR A 390 -3.34 -9.46 -3.46
C THR A 390 -4.76 -9.79 -3.92
N GLY A 391 -5.52 -10.54 -3.11
CA GLY A 391 -6.87 -10.98 -3.47
C GLY A 391 -7.59 -11.67 -2.30
N PRO A 392 -7.26 -12.94 -2.02
CA PRO A 392 -8.00 -13.77 -1.09
C PRO A 392 -7.82 -13.35 0.36
N PHE A 393 -8.80 -13.69 1.17
CA PHE A 393 -8.72 -13.71 2.63
C PHE A 393 -8.17 -15.06 3.09
N LEU A 394 -7.33 -15.04 4.11
CA LEU A 394 -6.74 -16.23 4.71
C LEU A 394 -6.72 -16.07 6.23
N ASP A 395 -7.06 -17.13 6.95
CA ASP A 395 -7.10 -17.13 8.42
C ASP A 395 -6.78 -18.51 9.00
N ILE A 396 -6.30 -18.53 10.25
CA ILE A 396 -6.06 -19.71 11.07
C ILE A 396 -6.93 -19.57 12.32
N ARG A 397 -7.75 -20.57 12.62
CA ARG A 397 -8.70 -20.55 13.74
C ARG A 397 -8.68 -21.85 14.51
N LEU A 398 -9.24 -21.83 15.72
CA LEU A 398 -9.61 -23.07 16.39
C LEU A 398 -10.74 -23.75 15.60
N HIS A 399 -10.77 -25.08 15.67
CA HIS A 399 -11.77 -25.89 14.98
C HIS A 399 -13.19 -25.67 15.55
N ASP A 400 -13.29 -25.23 16.80
CA ASP A 400 -14.55 -24.95 17.49
C ASP A 400 -15.05 -23.53 17.16
N GLU A 401 -16.39 -23.34 17.17
CA GLU A 401 -17.21 -22.23 16.63
C GLU A 401 -16.78 -20.77 16.93
N SER A 402 -15.66 -20.56 17.61
CA SER A 402 -15.01 -19.26 17.75
C SER A 402 -14.81 -18.58 16.39
N ARG A 403 -15.28 -17.34 16.30
CA ARG A 403 -14.98 -16.45 15.17
C ARG A 403 -13.58 -15.84 15.28
N GLU A 404 -12.86 -16.14 16.36
CA GLU A 404 -11.58 -15.51 16.67
C GLU A 404 -10.44 -16.12 15.87
N THR A 405 -9.55 -15.25 15.40
CA THR A 405 -8.32 -15.67 14.71
C THR A 405 -7.28 -16.12 15.73
N LEU A 406 -6.45 -17.09 15.35
CA LEU A 406 -5.25 -17.48 16.09
C LEU A 406 -4.02 -16.68 15.64
N VAL A 407 -4.11 -15.94 14.53
CA VAL A 407 -2.99 -15.18 14.00
C VAL A 407 -2.69 -13.98 14.92
N GLY A 408 -1.42 -13.86 15.32
CA GLY A 408 -0.98 -12.89 16.32
C GLY A 408 -1.23 -13.30 17.78
N ASN A 409 -1.87 -14.46 18.02
CA ASN A 409 -2.12 -15.02 19.34
C ASN A 409 -1.22 -16.26 19.60
N GLU A 410 -1.21 -16.72 20.84
CA GLU A 410 -0.55 -17.95 21.28
C GLU A 410 -1.52 -19.12 21.28
N VAL A 411 -1.04 -20.31 20.95
CA VAL A 411 -1.79 -21.57 20.92
C VAL A 411 -0.95 -22.64 21.61
N ASP A 412 -1.58 -23.35 22.55
CA ASP A 412 -1.01 -24.53 23.20
C ASP A 412 -1.49 -25.80 22.46
N PRO A 413 -0.60 -26.51 21.72
CA PRO A 413 -0.96 -27.73 21.02
C PRO A 413 -1.44 -28.85 21.96
N HIS A 414 -1.08 -28.84 23.25
CA HIS A 414 -1.58 -29.80 24.23
C HIS A 414 -3.08 -29.63 24.52
N GLN A 415 -3.60 -28.41 24.36
CA GLN A 415 -5.02 -28.09 24.53
C GLN A 415 -5.79 -28.19 23.22
N HIS A 416 -5.11 -27.91 22.09
CA HIS A 416 -5.72 -27.86 20.77
C HIS A 416 -4.91 -28.68 19.77
N SER A 417 -5.34 -29.92 19.52
CA SER A 417 -4.66 -30.83 18.58
C SER A 417 -4.95 -30.55 17.10
N THR A 418 -5.87 -29.63 16.80
CA THR A 418 -6.25 -29.28 15.42
C THR A 418 -6.60 -27.81 15.29
N VAL A 419 -6.27 -27.23 14.14
CA VAL A 419 -6.67 -25.88 13.72
C VAL A 419 -7.36 -25.91 12.36
N SER A 420 -8.18 -24.91 12.10
CA SER A 420 -8.88 -24.72 10.84
C SER A 420 -8.27 -23.57 10.05
N ILE A 421 -7.92 -23.82 8.79
CA ILE A 421 -7.47 -22.82 7.83
C ILE A 421 -8.64 -22.42 6.94
N ASN A 422 -8.98 -21.13 6.93
CA ASN A 422 -10.08 -20.61 6.13
C ASN A 422 -9.56 -19.76 4.98
N ILE A 423 -9.95 -20.10 3.76
CA ILE A 423 -9.65 -19.35 2.53
C ILE A 423 -10.98 -18.85 1.96
N THR A 424 -11.12 -17.54 1.80
CA THR A 424 -12.24 -16.93 1.10
C THR A 424 -11.69 -16.12 -0.07
N SER A 425 -12.25 -16.30 -1.26
CA SER A 425 -11.93 -15.55 -2.48
C SER A 425 -13.21 -15.07 -3.16
N SER A 426 -13.08 -14.54 -4.37
CA SER A 426 -14.19 -14.14 -5.25
C SER A 426 -13.84 -14.44 -6.69
N TYR A 427 -14.80 -14.31 -7.61
CA TYR A 427 -14.51 -14.42 -9.05
C TYR A 427 -13.48 -13.39 -9.54
N GLU A 428 -13.44 -12.21 -8.91
CA GLU A 428 -12.43 -11.18 -9.18
C GLU A 428 -11.01 -11.67 -8.89
N PHE A 429 -10.80 -12.48 -7.86
CA PHE A 429 -9.48 -12.93 -7.42
C PHE A 429 -9.18 -14.39 -7.77
N GLY A 430 -10.17 -15.12 -8.31
CA GLY A 430 -10.05 -16.50 -8.74
C GLY A 430 -10.30 -17.51 -7.62
N PHE A 431 -10.28 -18.79 -7.97
CA PHE A 431 -10.60 -19.86 -7.03
C PHE A 431 -9.35 -20.35 -6.29
N PRO A 432 -9.44 -20.73 -5.01
CA PRO A 432 -8.39 -21.45 -4.30
C PRO A 432 -7.91 -22.68 -5.08
N ARG A 433 -6.58 -22.83 -5.17
CA ARG A 433 -5.91 -23.94 -5.85
C ARG A 433 -4.87 -24.62 -4.99
N LEU A 434 -4.26 -23.88 -4.08
CA LEU A 434 -3.18 -24.41 -3.26
C LEU A 434 -3.22 -23.78 -1.87
N LEU A 435 -3.11 -24.64 -0.86
CA LEU A 435 -2.87 -24.27 0.52
C LEU A 435 -1.52 -24.85 0.95
N ARG A 436 -0.73 -24.04 1.65
CA ARG A 436 0.50 -24.45 2.33
C ARG A 436 0.42 -24.01 3.78
N VAL A 437 0.72 -24.92 4.70
CA VAL A 437 0.86 -24.60 6.12
C VAL A 437 2.28 -24.92 6.56
N PHE A 438 2.90 -23.98 7.24
CA PHE A 438 4.29 -24.05 7.68
C PHE A 438 4.36 -24.01 9.19
N ARG A 439 5.27 -24.83 9.75
CA ARG A 439 5.65 -24.79 11.15
C ARG A 439 7.12 -24.37 11.27
N GLY A 440 7.38 -23.27 11.97
CA GLY A 440 8.73 -22.91 12.40
C GLY A 440 9.01 -23.45 13.78
N CYS A 441 10.16 -24.10 13.97
CA CYS A 441 10.61 -24.61 15.27
C CYS A 441 11.81 -23.81 15.76
N TYR A 442 11.72 -23.24 16.97
CA TYR A 442 12.79 -22.39 17.52
C TYR A 442 14.06 -23.16 17.87
N ASP A 443 13.91 -24.38 18.40
CA ASP A 443 15.04 -25.21 18.80
C ASP A 443 15.90 -25.64 17.61
N THR A 444 15.25 -26.06 16.52
CA THR A 444 15.97 -26.50 15.31
C THR A 444 16.31 -25.36 14.36
N ARG A 445 15.74 -24.17 14.59
CA ARG A 445 15.82 -23.00 13.69
C ARG A 445 15.49 -23.34 12.25
N LYS A 446 14.44 -24.13 12.04
CA LYS A 446 13.96 -24.54 10.72
C LYS A 446 12.47 -24.32 10.59
N GLU A 447 12.06 -23.92 9.39
CA GLU A 447 10.67 -23.92 8.98
C GLU A 447 10.41 -25.13 8.08
N ASN A 448 9.44 -25.95 8.47
CA ASN A 448 9.03 -27.14 7.74
C ASN A 448 7.63 -26.95 7.15
N LEU A 449 7.41 -27.54 5.97
CA LEU A 449 6.08 -27.64 5.38
C LEU A 449 5.31 -28.72 6.15
N LEU A 450 4.29 -28.29 6.89
CA LEU A 450 3.43 -29.18 7.66
C LEU A 450 2.38 -29.82 6.76
N GLU A 451 1.75 -29.02 5.89
CA GLU A 451 0.66 -29.47 5.01
C GLU A 451 0.78 -28.79 3.64
N LEU A 452 0.53 -29.57 2.58
CA LEU A 452 0.42 -29.10 1.19
C LEU A 452 -0.83 -29.68 0.55
N THR A 453 -1.86 -28.85 0.40
CA THR A 453 -3.16 -29.30 -0.12
C THR A 453 -3.42 -28.69 -1.48
N SER A 454 -3.57 -29.55 -2.49
CA SER A 454 -4.11 -29.15 -3.80
C SER A 454 -5.63 -29.07 -3.71
N LEU A 455 -6.20 -27.90 -4.01
CA LEU A 455 -7.63 -27.64 -3.93
C LEU A 455 -8.24 -27.72 -5.33
N THR A 456 -9.24 -28.59 -5.49
CA THR A 456 -9.94 -28.81 -6.76
C THR A 456 -11.36 -28.22 -6.72
N GLY A 457 -11.90 -27.93 -7.91
CA GLY A 457 -13.23 -27.35 -8.07
C GLY A 457 -13.27 -25.82 -7.96
N ASN A 458 -14.45 -25.25 -8.20
CA ASN A 458 -14.65 -23.80 -8.29
C ASN A 458 -15.35 -23.25 -7.03
N LYS A 459 -14.88 -23.67 -5.85
CA LYS A 459 -15.38 -23.17 -4.56
C LYS A 459 -14.62 -21.93 -4.16
N ILE A 460 -15.31 -20.81 -3.92
CA ILE A 460 -14.70 -19.56 -3.44
C ILE A 460 -14.38 -19.58 -1.94
N ASN A 461 -15.00 -20.48 -1.17
CA ASN A 461 -14.76 -20.69 0.25
C ASN A 461 -14.23 -22.10 0.49
N VAL A 462 -13.12 -22.21 1.21
CA VAL A 462 -12.51 -23.48 1.61
C VAL A 462 -12.16 -23.42 3.08
N LEU A 463 -12.62 -24.42 3.83
CA LEU A 463 -12.19 -24.70 5.20
C LEU A 463 -11.38 -25.99 5.17
N HIS A 464 -10.19 -25.96 5.76
CA HIS A 464 -9.29 -27.11 5.80
C HIS A 464 -8.71 -27.30 7.20
N THR A 465 -8.80 -28.50 7.76
CA THR A 465 -8.32 -28.80 9.10
C THR A 465 -6.91 -29.35 9.06
N VAL A 466 -6.04 -28.87 9.94
CA VAL A 466 -4.64 -29.27 10.08
C VAL A 466 -4.37 -29.72 11.51
N GLY A 467 -3.71 -30.86 11.67
CA GLY A 467 -3.31 -31.39 12.98
C GLY A 467 -2.07 -30.68 13.54
N LEU A 468 -2.01 -30.55 14.86
CA LEU A 468 -0.84 -30.06 15.60
C LEU A 468 -0.31 -31.18 16.50
N ASP A 469 0.98 -31.50 16.40
CA ASP A 469 1.66 -32.39 17.34
C ASP A 469 2.32 -31.56 18.46
N PRO A 470 1.98 -31.80 19.74
CA PRO A 470 2.64 -31.14 20.87
C PRO A 470 4.12 -31.50 21.01
N LYS A 471 4.57 -32.65 20.48
CA LYS A 471 5.97 -33.10 20.59
C LYS A 471 6.96 -32.28 19.78
N ASP A 472 6.47 -31.49 18.83
CA ASP A 472 7.29 -30.66 17.96
C ASP A 472 7.86 -29.40 18.64
N GLY A 473 7.48 -29.13 19.90
CA GLY A 473 8.00 -28.03 20.72
C GLY A 473 7.53 -26.64 20.29
N PRO A 474 8.07 -25.58 20.96
CA PRO A 474 7.65 -24.20 20.74
C PRO A 474 8.10 -23.66 19.38
N GLY A 475 7.33 -22.72 18.85
CA GLY A 475 7.54 -22.25 17.50
C GLY A 475 6.45 -21.32 16.99
N TYR A 476 6.18 -21.42 15.69
CA TYR A 476 5.06 -20.72 15.07
C TYR A 476 4.39 -21.55 13.98
N LEU A 477 3.13 -21.23 13.70
CA LEU A 477 2.35 -21.71 12.57
C LEU A 477 2.02 -20.53 11.65
N ARG A 478 2.09 -20.72 10.33
CA ARG A 478 1.57 -19.75 9.35
C ARG A 478 1.05 -20.46 8.10
N ALA A 479 0.18 -19.78 7.35
CA ALA A 479 -0.41 -20.31 6.13
C ALA A 479 -0.12 -19.42 4.91
N GLU A 480 -0.07 -20.05 3.74
CA GLU A 480 -0.07 -19.39 2.42
C GLU A 480 -1.17 -20.01 1.54
N ALA A 481 -1.95 -19.18 0.87
CA ALA A 481 -2.96 -19.63 -0.09
C ALA A 481 -2.71 -19.00 -1.46
N VAL A 482 -2.95 -19.80 -2.50
CA VAL A 482 -2.89 -19.37 -3.90
C VAL A 482 -4.26 -19.57 -4.54
N CYS A 483 -4.78 -18.50 -5.11
CA CYS A 483 -5.96 -18.49 -5.95
C CYS A 483 -5.57 -18.26 -7.41
N LYS A 484 -6.33 -18.84 -8.34
CA LYS A 484 -6.10 -18.70 -9.77
C LYS A 484 -7.40 -18.40 -10.49
N ARG A 485 -7.37 -17.38 -11.33
CA ARG A 485 -8.44 -17.02 -12.26
C ARG A 485 -8.34 -17.84 -13.54
N ASP A 486 -9.44 -17.91 -14.30
CA ASP A 486 -9.48 -18.65 -15.56
C ASP A 486 -8.56 -18.04 -16.63
N ASP A 487 -8.31 -16.73 -16.57
CA ASP A 487 -7.34 -16.01 -17.41
C ASP A 487 -5.88 -16.18 -16.96
N GLY A 488 -5.62 -17.03 -15.97
CA GLY A 488 -4.28 -17.37 -15.50
C GLY A 488 -3.70 -16.41 -14.46
N ILE A 489 -4.38 -15.31 -14.14
CA ILE A 489 -3.94 -14.38 -13.09
C ILE A 489 -3.93 -15.11 -11.74
N ILE A 490 -2.82 -14.94 -11.01
CA ILE A 490 -2.60 -15.54 -9.70
C ILE A 490 -2.76 -14.45 -8.63
N THR A 491 -3.53 -14.76 -7.59
CA THR A 491 -3.61 -13.96 -6.36
C THR A 491 -3.21 -14.83 -5.18
N GLN A 492 -2.66 -14.23 -4.13
CA GLN A 492 -2.16 -14.97 -2.97
C GLN A 492 -2.43 -14.24 -1.67
N ALA A 493 -2.43 -14.99 -0.58
CA ALA A 493 -2.46 -14.46 0.78
C ALA A 493 -1.49 -15.21 1.69
N VAL A 494 -0.91 -14.52 2.66
CA VAL A 494 -0.01 -15.07 3.68
C VAL A 494 -0.36 -14.48 5.04
N THR A 495 -0.50 -15.32 6.06
CA THR A 495 -0.78 -14.87 7.43
C THR A 495 0.50 -14.42 8.13
N SER A 496 0.37 -13.50 9.10
CA SER A 496 1.33 -13.37 10.20
C SER A 496 1.42 -14.69 10.99
N PRO A 497 2.42 -14.86 11.88
CA PRO A 497 2.57 -16.10 12.61
C PRO A 497 1.53 -16.18 13.75
N CYS A 498 1.04 -17.39 13.98
CA CYS A 498 0.45 -17.81 15.25
C CYS A 498 1.56 -18.48 16.06
N LEU A 499 1.70 -18.14 17.35
CA LEU A 499 2.77 -18.68 18.19
C LEU A 499 2.33 -20.00 18.81
N LEU A 500 3.22 -20.99 18.76
CA LEU A 500 3.04 -22.28 19.42
C LEU A 500 3.89 -22.25 20.69
N ILE A 501 3.25 -22.38 21.85
CA ILE A 501 3.91 -22.29 23.17
C ILE A 501 4.20 -23.64 23.78
#